data_AF-A0A1V8UZS1-F1
#
_entry.id   AF-A0A1V8UZS1-F1
#
_cell.length_a   1.000
_cell.length_b   1.000
_cell.length_c   1.000
_cell.angle_alpha   90.00
_cell.angle_beta   90.00
_cell.angle_gamma   90.00
#
_symmetry.space_group_name_H-M   'P 1'
#
loop_
_entity.id
_entity.type
_entity.pdbx_description
1 polymer ?
#
loop_
_entity_poly.entity_id
_entity_poly.type
_entity_poly.pdbx_seq_one_letter_code
_entity_poly.pdbx_strand_id
1 'polypeptide(L)'
;MAQTGTSSGHPIATLEASLLPRLPSSSPILFAAKKSKNLSFESIAGAISRSEVATAALFYGQAQATEEDVANLAKVLDIPESKLRETELLSFPDRGRSIDMPPREPMIYRLYEIVQNYGYAFKGVINEKFGDGIMSAISFSTKVEKEEDDKGTWVVITLRGKWLPFTRF
;
A
#
# COMPACT_ATOMS: atom_id res chain seq x y z
N MET A 1 14.47 -10.97 16.91
CA MET A 1 14.23 -11.56 15.57
C MET A 1 12.87 -11.08 15.10
N ALA A 2 12.69 -10.78 13.81
CA ALA A 2 11.37 -10.41 13.29
C ALA A 2 10.42 -11.62 13.39
N GLN A 3 9.15 -11.38 13.73
CA GLN A 3 8.14 -12.42 13.81
C GLN A 3 7.86 -12.98 12.40
N THR A 4 7.85 -14.31 12.27
CA THR A 4 7.53 -15.01 11.02
C THR A 4 6.03 -15.34 10.95
N GLY A 5 5.49 -15.43 9.75
CA GLY A 5 4.06 -15.61 9.50
C GLY A 5 3.26 -14.32 9.66
N THR A 6 1.94 -14.46 9.68
CA THR A 6 0.99 -13.37 9.93
C THR A 6 0.37 -13.54 11.32
N SER A 7 0.03 -12.45 12.00
CA SER A 7 -0.73 -12.51 13.26
C SER A 7 -2.12 -13.16 13.10
N SER A 8 -2.69 -13.11 11.89
CA SER A 8 -3.99 -13.69 11.56
C SER A 8 -3.96 -15.20 11.26
N GLY A 9 -2.78 -15.82 11.20
CA GLY A 9 -2.62 -17.25 10.89
C GLY A 9 -2.79 -17.60 9.41
N HIS A 10 -3.05 -16.64 8.52
CA HIS A 10 -3.12 -16.84 7.09
C HIS A 10 -1.73 -16.83 6.43
N PRO A 11 -1.58 -17.42 5.22
CA PRO A 11 -0.34 -17.32 4.45
C PRO A 11 0.04 -15.87 4.15
N ILE A 12 1.34 -15.60 4.03
CA ILE A 12 1.83 -14.29 3.63
C ILE A 12 1.48 -14.01 2.15
N ALA A 13 1.20 -12.74 1.83
CA ALA A 13 1.09 -12.31 0.45
C ALA A 13 2.44 -12.42 -0.29
N THR A 14 2.41 -12.91 -1.53
CA THR A 14 3.57 -13.04 -2.43
C THR A 14 3.33 -12.32 -3.76
N LEU A 15 4.39 -12.15 -4.55
CA LEU A 15 4.27 -11.52 -5.87
C LEU A 15 3.83 -12.54 -6.93
N GLU A 16 2.77 -12.19 -7.64
CA GLU A 16 2.31 -12.93 -8.81
C GLU A 16 3.16 -12.60 -10.04
N ALA A 17 3.53 -13.63 -10.81
CA ALA A 17 4.41 -13.49 -11.98
C ALA A 17 3.81 -12.56 -13.05
N SER A 18 2.48 -12.49 -13.15
CA SER A 18 1.76 -11.63 -14.10
C SER A 18 1.99 -10.14 -13.86
N LEU A 19 2.38 -9.74 -12.64
CA LEU A 19 2.66 -8.34 -12.30
C LEU A 19 4.08 -7.92 -12.65
N LEU A 20 5.03 -8.87 -12.76
CA LEU A 20 6.46 -8.59 -12.94
C LEU A 20 6.78 -7.58 -14.05
N PRO A 21 6.17 -7.63 -15.26
CA PRO A 21 6.51 -6.70 -16.34
C PRO A 21 6.18 -5.23 -16.05
N ARG A 22 5.46 -4.94 -14.97
CA ARG A 22 4.91 -3.62 -14.64
C ARG A 22 5.51 -3.01 -13.37
N LEU A 23 6.40 -3.74 -12.70
CA LEU A 23 6.96 -3.37 -11.41
C LEU A 23 8.45 -3.03 -11.54
N PRO A 24 9.00 -2.14 -10.69
CA PRO A 24 10.43 -1.85 -10.67
C PRO A 24 11.26 -3.08 -10.27
N SER A 25 12.55 -3.05 -10.58
CA SER A 25 13.47 -4.17 -10.32
C SER A 25 13.55 -4.56 -8.83
N SER A 26 13.29 -3.61 -7.93
CA SER A 26 13.22 -3.83 -6.49
C SER A 26 12.10 -4.78 -6.06
N SER A 27 10.95 -4.76 -6.74
CA SER A 27 9.76 -5.51 -6.34
C SER A 27 10.00 -7.03 -6.26
N PRO A 28 10.49 -7.71 -7.32
CA PRO A 28 10.79 -9.14 -7.23
C PRO A 28 11.86 -9.47 -6.18
N ILE A 29 12.86 -8.60 -5.98
CA ILE A 29 13.92 -8.80 -4.97
C ILE A 29 13.31 -8.81 -3.56
N LEU A 30 12.51 -7.78 -3.24
CA LEU A 30 11.86 -7.65 -1.93
C LEU A 30 10.88 -8.78 -1.67
N PHE A 31 10.03 -9.14 -2.64
CA PHE A 31 9.07 -10.22 -2.49
C PHE A 31 9.73 -11.60 -2.37
N ALA A 32 10.83 -11.85 -3.09
CA ALA A 32 11.57 -13.10 -2.96
C ALA A 32 12.15 -13.28 -1.54
N ALA A 33 12.77 -12.24 -0.99
CA ALA A 33 13.30 -12.29 0.38
C ALA A 33 12.20 -12.39 1.43
N LYS A 34 11.11 -11.63 1.27
CA LYS A 34 9.91 -11.74 2.10
C LYS A 34 9.35 -13.16 2.12
N LYS A 35 9.27 -13.81 0.95
CA LYS A 35 8.82 -15.20 0.81
C LYS A 35 9.79 -16.17 1.49
N SER A 36 11.09 -16.03 1.23
CA SER A 36 12.15 -16.88 1.81
C SER A 36 12.14 -16.88 3.33
N LYS A 37 11.94 -15.70 3.94
CA LYS A 37 11.88 -15.55 5.41
C LYS A 37 10.50 -15.73 6.01
N ASN A 38 9.48 -15.98 5.19
CA ASN A 38 8.08 -16.03 5.60
C ASN A 38 7.65 -14.80 6.44
N LEU A 39 7.96 -13.59 5.97
CA LEU A 39 7.60 -12.34 6.67
C LEU A 39 6.27 -11.77 6.17
N SER A 40 5.42 -11.34 7.10
CA SER A 40 4.21 -10.57 6.80
C SER A 40 4.54 -9.10 6.52
N PHE A 41 3.56 -8.36 5.97
CA PHE A 41 3.70 -6.90 5.88
C PHE A 41 3.66 -6.23 7.25
N GLU A 42 2.90 -6.76 8.22
CA GLU A 42 2.94 -6.35 9.62
C GLU A 42 4.36 -6.34 10.19
N SER A 43 5.08 -7.47 10.09
CA SER A 43 6.45 -7.58 10.60
C SER A 43 7.42 -6.63 9.92
N ILE A 44 7.32 -6.47 8.59
CA ILE A 44 8.21 -5.59 7.82
C ILE A 44 7.89 -4.12 8.12
N ALA A 45 6.61 -3.77 8.20
CA ALA A 45 6.14 -2.43 8.51
C ALA A 45 6.63 -1.96 9.88
N GLY A 46 6.56 -2.83 10.89
CA GLY A 46 7.13 -2.57 12.21
C GLY A 46 8.65 -2.37 12.18
N ALA A 47 9.37 -3.07 11.30
CA ALA A 47 10.82 -2.93 11.18
C ALA A 47 11.28 -1.64 10.47
N ILE A 48 10.45 -1.08 9.59
CA ILE A 48 10.77 0.15 8.84
C ILE A 48 9.97 1.37 9.32
N SER A 49 9.24 1.25 10.43
CA SER A 49 8.43 2.32 11.02
C SER A 49 7.41 2.95 10.05
N ARG A 50 6.75 2.12 9.23
CA ARG A 50 5.68 2.54 8.30
C ARG A 50 4.39 1.78 8.61
N SER A 51 3.26 2.23 8.06
CA SER A 51 2.02 1.43 8.11
C SER A 51 2.07 0.25 7.14
N GLU A 52 1.35 -0.82 7.44
CA GLU A 52 1.31 -2.03 6.61
C GLU A 52 0.98 -1.75 5.15
N VAL A 53 -0.03 -0.90 4.90
CA VAL A 53 -0.45 -0.54 3.55
C VAL A 53 0.62 0.26 2.82
N ALA A 54 1.33 1.16 3.52
CA ALA A 54 2.44 1.91 2.93
C ALA A 54 3.64 1.01 2.61
N THR A 55 3.94 0.04 3.47
CA THR A 55 4.98 -0.98 3.25
C THR A 55 4.62 -1.88 2.07
N ALA A 56 3.38 -2.34 1.97
CA ALA A 56 2.91 -3.11 0.82
C ALA A 56 2.98 -2.29 -0.48
N ALA A 57 2.55 -1.02 -0.44
CA ALA A 57 2.66 -0.11 -1.59
C ALA A 57 4.11 0.08 -2.05
N LEU A 58 5.07 0.18 -1.12
CA LEU A 58 6.50 0.22 -1.43
C LEU A 58 6.97 -1.03 -2.18
N PHE A 59 6.54 -2.21 -1.74
CA PHE A 59 6.86 -3.49 -2.38
C PHE A 59 6.29 -3.63 -3.80
N TYR A 60 5.18 -2.96 -4.10
CA TYR A 60 4.61 -2.86 -5.44
C TYR A 60 5.12 -1.62 -6.23
N GLY A 61 6.17 -0.94 -5.76
CA GLY A 61 6.75 0.22 -6.45
C GLY A 61 5.88 1.48 -6.44
N GLN A 62 4.89 1.56 -5.55
CA GLN A 62 3.93 2.68 -5.46
C GLN A 62 4.31 3.70 -4.38
N ALA A 63 5.42 3.49 -3.67
CA ALA A 63 5.96 4.43 -2.70
C ALA A 63 7.48 4.55 -2.89
N GLN A 64 8.04 5.68 -2.47
CA GLN A 64 9.48 5.89 -2.42
C GLN A 64 10.00 5.40 -1.07
N ALA A 65 11.17 4.76 -1.07
CA ALA A 65 11.90 4.45 0.15
C ALA A 65 12.74 5.66 0.57
N THR A 66 12.91 5.84 1.88
CA THR A 66 13.97 6.70 2.43
C THR A 66 15.28 5.91 2.55
N GLU A 67 16.38 6.59 2.86
CA GLU A 67 17.65 5.95 3.22
C GLU A 67 17.50 5.00 4.42
N GLU A 68 16.70 5.41 5.41
CA GLU A 68 16.39 4.60 6.59
C GLU A 68 15.54 3.37 6.24
N ASP A 69 14.55 3.52 5.34
CA ASP A 69 13.78 2.40 4.82
C ASP A 69 14.70 1.37 4.17
N VAL A 70 15.65 1.80 3.32
CA VAL A 70 16.57 0.88 2.63
C VAL A 70 17.46 0.14 3.62
N ALA A 71 18.05 0.82 4.59
CA ALA A 71 18.88 0.19 5.61
C ALA A 71 18.09 -0.83 6.46
N ASN A 72 16.88 -0.47 6.88
CA ASN A 72 16.02 -1.35 7.68
C ASN A 72 15.46 -2.52 6.86
N LEU A 73 15.10 -2.30 5.59
CA LEU A 73 14.71 -3.36 4.66
C LEU A 73 15.85 -4.35 4.43
N ALA A 74 17.07 -3.86 4.17
CA ALA A 74 18.27 -4.68 4.01
C ALA A 74 18.46 -5.61 5.22
N LYS A 75 18.35 -5.04 6.43
CA LYS A 75 18.49 -5.78 7.69
C LYS A 75 17.38 -6.81 7.93
N VAL A 76 16.11 -6.43 7.78
CA VAL A 76 14.98 -7.33 8.09
C VAL A 76 14.81 -8.43 7.04
N LEU A 77 15.10 -8.12 5.77
CA LEU A 77 15.01 -9.06 4.66
C LEU A 77 16.31 -9.82 4.41
N ASP A 78 17.41 -9.47 5.09
CA ASP A 78 18.75 -10.06 4.93
C ASP A 78 19.21 -9.99 3.47
N ILE A 79 19.05 -8.81 2.89
CA ILE A 79 19.52 -8.45 1.56
C ILE A 79 20.70 -7.49 1.74
N PRO A 80 21.83 -7.70 1.05
CA PRO A 80 22.91 -6.71 1.04
C PRO A 80 22.37 -5.32 0.67
N GLU A 81 22.65 -4.31 1.50
CA GLU A 81 22.12 -2.96 1.29
C GLU A 81 22.52 -2.39 -0.08
N SER A 82 23.74 -2.67 -0.55
CA SER A 82 24.22 -2.31 -1.88
C SER A 82 23.28 -2.79 -3.00
N LYS A 83 22.77 -4.02 -2.88
CA LYS A 83 21.85 -4.61 -3.87
C LYS A 83 20.51 -3.87 -3.90
N LEU A 84 20.02 -3.38 -2.76
CA LEU A 84 18.81 -2.56 -2.74
C LEU A 84 19.08 -1.17 -3.31
N ARG A 85 20.26 -0.60 -3.06
CA ARG A 85 20.68 0.71 -3.58
C ARG A 85 20.89 0.73 -5.10
N GLU A 86 21.18 -0.41 -5.72
CA GLU A 86 21.25 -0.57 -7.18
C GLU A 86 19.88 -0.51 -7.87
N THR A 87 18.79 -0.58 -7.10
CA THR A 87 17.41 -0.54 -7.62
C THR A 87 16.83 0.88 -7.58
N GLU A 88 15.59 1.02 -8.05
CA GLU A 88 14.84 2.27 -8.10
C GLU A 88 14.22 2.69 -6.74
N LEU A 89 14.52 2.01 -5.63
CA LEU A 89 13.87 2.26 -4.32
C LEU A 89 14.02 3.71 -3.83
N LEU A 90 15.20 4.30 -4.02
CA LEU A 90 15.50 5.68 -3.64
C LEU A 90 15.09 6.70 -4.72
N SER A 91 14.79 6.23 -5.94
CA SER A 91 14.33 7.06 -7.04
C SER A 91 12.86 7.44 -6.90
N PHE A 92 12.41 8.44 -7.66
CA PHE A 92 11.00 8.80 -7.72
C PHE A 92 10.19 7.65 -8.35
N PRO A 93 9.16 7.13 -7.68
CA PRO A 93 8.42 5.99 -8.20
C PRO A 93 7.46 6.41 -9.31
N ASP A 94 7.42 5.61 -10.38
CA ASP A 94 6.46 5.71 -11.47
C ASP A 94 5.16 4.99 -11.10
N ARG A 95 4.32 5.69 -10.33
CA ARG A 95 3.09 5.15 -9.73
C ARG A 95 2.00 4.91 -10.77
N GLY A 96 1.10 3.97 -10.49
CA GLY A 96 -0.12 3.72 -11.26
C GLY A 96 0.00 2.63 -12.34
N ARG A 97 1.14 1.95 -12.44
CA ARG A 97 1.36 0.86 -13.40
C ARG A 97 0.97 -0.54 -12.92
N SER A 98 0.73 -0.70 -11.62
CA SER A 98 0.50 -2.01 -11.01
C SER A 98 -0.86 -2.63 -11.35
N ILE A 99 -1.84 -1.84 -11.79
CA ILE A 99 -3.23 -2.26 -12.03
C ILE A 99 -3.68 -1.73 -13.39
N ASP A 100 -4.22 -2.61 -14.25
CA ASP A 100 -4.97 -2.15 -15.44
C ASP A 100 -6.35 -1.65 -15.02
N MET A 101 -6.82 -0.58 -15.65
CA MET A 101 -8.17 -0.08 -15.45
C MET A 101 -9.09 -0.52 -16.61
N PRO A 102 -10.30 -1.05 -16.33
CA PRO A 102 -10.82 -1.38 -15.00
C PRO A 102 -10.10 -2.58 -14.36
N PRO A 103 -10.01 -2.65 -13.01
CA PRO A 103 -9.36 -3.77 -12.32
C PRO A 103 -10.04 -5.10 -12.64
N ARG A 104 -9.26 -6.17 -12.76
CA ARG A 104 -9.79 -7.52 -13.01
C ARG A 104 -9.80 -8.41 -11.78
N GLU A 105 -8.94 -8.13 -10.82
CA GLU A 105 -8.89 -8.86 -9.55
C GLU A 105 -10.14 -8.47 -8.72
N PRO A 106 -10.98 -9.44 -8.30
CA PRO A 106 -12.26 -9.15 -7.67
C PRO A 106 -12.20 -8.26 -6.42
N MET A 107 -11.23 -8.46 -5.51
CA MET A 107 -11.14 -7.65 -4.30
C MET A 107 -10.87 -6.17 -4.63
N ILE A 108 -9.92 -5.89 -5.53
CA ILE A 108 -9.62 -4.54 -6.03
C ILE A 108 -10.82 -3.97 -6.82
N TYR A 109 -11.50 -4.79 -7.62
CA TYR A 109 -12.67 -4.35 -8.38
C TYR A 109 -13.80 -3.85 -7.47
N ARG A 110 -14.00 -4.43 -6.28
CA ARG A 110 -15.00 -3.91 -5.32
C ARG A 110 -14.67 -2.50 -4.83
N LEU A 111 -13.39 -2.16 -4.66
CA LEU A 111 -13.00 -0.77 -4.32
C LEU A 111 -13.34 0.19 -5.46
N TYR A 112 -13.12 -0.23 -6.71
CA TYR A 112 -13.53 0.52 -7.89
C TYR A 112 -15.06 0.67 -7.98
N GLU A 113 -15.81 -0.41 -7.70
CA GLU A 113 -17.28 -0.42 -7.68
C GLU A 113 -17.86 0.52 -6.60
N ILE A 114 -17.23 0.60 -5.41
CA ILE A 114 -17.59 1.57 -4.38
C ILE A 114 -17.41 3.00 -4.91
N VAL A 115 -16.30 3.31 -5.59
CA VAL A 115 -16.09 4.63 -6.21
C VAL A 115 -17.15 4.91 -7.28
N GLN A 116 -17.47 3.92 -8.11
CA GLN A 116 -18.48 4.05 -9.16
C GLN A 116 -19.88 4.35 -8.59
N ASN A 117 -20.30 3.64 -7.54
CA ASN A 117 -21.64 3.75 -6.99
C ASN A 117 -21.79 4.94 -6.01
N TYR A 118 -20.77 5.22 -5.20
CA TYR A 118 -20.83 6.23 -4.14
C TYR A 118 -20.06 7.51 -4.45
N GLY A 119 -19.38 7.61 -5.61
CA GLY A 119 -18.56 8.77 -5.95
C GLY A 119 -19.28 10.11 -5.84
N TYR A 120 -20.50 10.21 -6.41
CA TYR A 120 -21.32 11.42 -6.28
C TYR A 120 -21.90 11.62 -4.88
N ALA A 121 -22.20 10.54 -4.15
CA ALA A 121 -22.66 10.63 -2.76
C ALA A 121 -21.55 11.19 -1.84
N PHE A 122 -20.32 10.67 -1.96
CA PHE A 122 -19.15 11.23 -1.29
C PHE A 122 -18.93 12.68 -1.66
N LYS A 123 -18.95 13.01 -2.96
CA LYS A 123 -18.79 14.38 -3.44
C LYS A 123 -19.82 15.33 -2.79
N GLY A 124 -21.10 14.96 -2.78
CA GLY A 124 -22.16 15.75 -2.18
C GLY A 124 -21.93 16.02 -0.69
N VAL A 125 -21.77 14.97 0.11
CA VAL A 125 -21.55 15.09 1.57
C VAL A 125 -20.27 15.85 1.90
N ILE A 126 -19.19 15.62 1.16
CA ILE A 126 -17.93 16.35 1.35
C ILE A 126 -18.11 17.83 1.00
N ASN A 127 -18.79 18.15 -0.10
CA ASN A 127 -19.04 19.54 -0.46
C ASN A 127 -19.90 20.27 0.58
N GLU A 128 -20.95 19.62 1.12
CA GLU A 128 -21.76 20.19 2.20
C GLU A 128 -20.96 20.44 3.49
N LYS A 129 -19.99 19.57 3.81
CA LYS A 129 -19.19 19.67 5.04
C LYS A 129 -17.98 20.60 4.93
N PHE A 130 -17.33 20.66 3.77
CA PHE A 130 -16.01 21.28 3.61
C PHE A 130 -15.98 22.40 2.55
N GLY A 131 -17.04 22.56 1.76
CA GLY A 131 -17.12 23.52 0.66
C GLY A 131 -16.59 22.98 -0.67
N ASP A 132 -16.18 23.87 -1.56
CA ASP A 132 -15.65 23.51 -2.89
C ASP A 132 -14.15 23.20 -2.84
N GLY A 133 -13.76 21.99 -3.24
CA GLY A 133 -12.41 21.46 -3.08
C GLY A 133 -12.34 19.94 -3.19
N ILE A 134 -11.22 19.37 -2.74
CA ILE A 134 -10.95 17.93 -2.79
C ILE A 134 -10.34 17.38 -1.50
N MET A 135 -10.54 16.09 -1.26
CA MET A 135 -9.71 15.30 -0.34
C MET A 135 -8.44 14.87 -1.07
N SER A 136 -7.26 15.30 -0.57
CA SER A 136 -5.97 14.96 -1.18
C SER A 136 -5.68 13.45 -1.12
N ALA A 137 -5.18 12.90 -2.22
CA ALA A 137 -4.56 11.57 -2.29
C ALA A 137 -3.02 11.60 -2.16
N ILE A 138 -2.44 12.78 -1.90
CA ILE A 138 -0.98 12.98 -1.73
C ILE A 138 -0.64 13.28 -0.27
N SER A 139 -1.28 14.32 0.31
CA SER A 139 -1.26 14.54 1.76
C SER A 139 -2.31 13.64 2.39
N PHE A 140 -1.97 12.35 2.43
CA PHE A 140 -2.91 11.25 2.60
C PHE A 140 -2.31 10.11 3.43
N SER A 141 -3.18 9.39 4.13
CA SER A 141 -2.87 8.16 4.84
C SER A 141 -4.04 7.19 4.75
N THR A 142 -3.74 5.89 4.75
CA THR A 142 -4.73 4.82 4.76
C THR A 142 -4.28 3.66 5.64
N LYS A 143 -5.25 2.91 6.17
CA LYS A 143 -5.04 1.69 6.96
C LYS A 143 -6.17 0.70 6.68
N VAL A 144 -5.88 -0.57 6.93
CA VAL A 144 -6.83 -1.68 6.90
C VAL A 144 -6.91 -2.25 8.30
N GLU A 145 -8.12 -2.43 8.81
CA GLU A 145 -8.40 -3.02 10.11
C GLU A 145 -9.42 -4.15 9.94
N LYS A 146 -9.32 -5.15 10.80
CA LYS A 146 -10.28 -6.23 10.92
C LYS A 146 -11.20 -5.92 12.10
N GLU A 147 -12.50 -5.93 11.87
CA GLU A 147 -13.51 -5.78 12.92
C GLU A 147 -14.39 -7.04 12.95
N GLU A 148 -14.79 -7.49 14.14
CA GLU A 148 -15.65 -8.66 14.33
C GLU A 148 -16.84 -8.27 15.22
N ASP A 149 -18.04 -8.64 14.79
CA ASP A 149 -19.28 -8.49 15.53
C ASP A 149 -20.12 -9.78 15.49
N ASP A 150 -21.36 -9.72 15.99
CA ASP A 150 -22.29 -10.85 16.01
C ASP A 150 -22.75 -11.30 14.61
N LYS A 151 -22.53 -10.48 13.57
CA LYS A 151 -22.94 -10.73 12.18
C LYS A 151 -21.79 -11.20 11.29
N GLY A 152 -20.55 -11.02 11.73
CA GLY A 152 -19.39 -11.62 11.09
C GLY A 152 -18.14 -10.77 11.18
N THR A 153 -17.27 -10.96 10.20
CA THR A 153 -15.99 -10.27 10.08
C THR A 153 -16.07 -9.20 8.99
N TRP A 154 -15.59 -8.01 9.32
CA TRP A 154 -15.61 -6.83 8.47
C TRP A 154 -14.19 -6.36 8.16
N VAL A 155 -14.00 -5.86 6.93
CA VAL A 155 -12.78 -5.17 6.51
C VAL A 155 -13.05 -3.66 6.57
N VAL A 156 -12.36 -2.97 7.47
CA VAL A 156 -12.48 -1.53 7.65
C VAL A 156 -11.31 -0.86 6.93
N ILE A 157 -11.60 -0.08 5.89
CA ILE A 157 -10.60 0.74 5.19
C ILE A 157 -10.83 2.19 5.56
N THR A 158 -9.83 2.82 6.17
CA THR A 158 -9.88 4.25 6.49
C THR A 158 -9.14 5.06 5.43
N LEU A 159 -9.83 6.00 4.77
CA LEU A 159 -9.22 6.98 3.87
C LEU A 159 -9.12 8.33 4.58
N ARG A 160 -7.91 8.79 4.90
CA ARG A 160 -7.68 10.07 5.60
C ARG A 160 -6.81 10.98 4.76
N GLY A 161 -7.45 11.87 4.00
CA GLY A 161 -6.80 12.90 3.18
C GLY A 161 -7.01 14.31 3.71
N LYS A 162 -6.01 15.17 3.52
CA LYS A 162 -6.10 16.61 3.81
C LYS A 162 -7.12 17.27 2.87
N TRP A 163 -8.00 18.12 3.41
CA TRP A 163 -8.90 18.96 2.62
C TRP A 163 -8.14 20.10 1.94
N LEU A 164 -8.39 20.30 0.64
CA LEU A 164 -7.78 21.35 -0.17
C LEU A 164 -8.90 22.14 -0.89
N PRO A 165 -9.25 23.35 -0.44
CA PRO A 165 -10.23 24.19 -1.12
C PRO A 165 -9.66 24.75 -2.43
N PHE A 166 -10.52 24.99 -3.42
CA PHE A 166 -10.10 25.69 -4.64
C PHE A 166 -9.82 27.16 -4.36
N THR A 167 -8.68 27.66 -4.85
CA THR A 167 -8.37 29.08 -4.82
C THR A 167 -9.17 29.80 -5.91
N ARG A 168 -9.75 30.96 -5.58
CA ARG A 168 -10.30 31.89 -6.57
C ARG A 168 -9.17 32.78 -7.09
N PHE A 169 -8.87 32.70 -8.38
CA PHE A 169 -7.89 33.54 -9.07
C PHE A 169 -8.45 33.98 -10.43
#